data_AF-A0A939YHP2-F1
#
_entry.id   AF-A0A939YHP2-F1
#
_cell.length_a   1.000
_cell.length_b   1.000
_cell.length_c   1.000
_cell.angle_alpha   90.00
_cell.angle_beta   90.00
_cell.angle_gamma   90.00
#
_symmetry.space_group_name_H-M   'P 1'
#
loop_
_entity.id
_entity.type
_entity.pdbx_description
1 polymer ?
#
loop_
_entity_poly.entity_id
_entity_poly.type
_entity_poly.pdbx_seq_one_letter_code
_entity_poly.pdbx_strand_id
1 'polypeptide(L)'
;MVIRAGITEELAKLKELRGSDFVKQLKAIAARKEFHSLVTDPDIYTVGGENDADFQRLLEAARKAVNLGYKVYLLPNPHDFRTADFIFDRKGNYAMYDLKTVHGKGSVDSQLLDSIGQANRVLLNMNTEYNPRLLAKSIRRYFERNTNAVEVMIMKGKKTISVIREDTLGPSYIRNFMMKYKQK
;
A
#
# COMPACT_ATOMS: atom_id res chain seq x y z
N MET A 1 0.43 -15.15 -25.18
CA MET A 1 0.79 -14.37 -23.97
C MET A 1 0.88 -12.89 -24.36
N VAL A 2 -0.26 -12.18 -24.40
CA VAL A 2 -0.36 -10.78 -24.91
C VAL A 2 -0.94 -9.82 -23.86
N ILE A 3 -1.47 -10.35 -22.76
CA ILE A 3 -2.25 -9.61 -21.75
C ILE A 3 -1.36 -8.69 -20.89
N ARG A 4 -0.08 -9.05 -20.68
CA ARG A 4 0.84 -8.29 -19.82
C ARG A 4 1.27 -6.94 -20.40
N ALA A 5 1.32 -6.77 -21.72
CA ALA A 5 1.85 -5.54 -22.32
C ALA A 5 0.98 -4.31 -22.03
N GLY A 6 -0.35 -4.43 -22.17
CA GLY A 6 -1.25 -3.28 -22.05
C GLY A 6 -1.40 -2.72 -20.63
N ILE A 7 -1.48 -3.58 -19.60
CA ILE A 7 -1.56 -3.12 -18.21
C ILE A 7 -0.24 -2.49 -17.74
N THR A 8 0.87 -3.01 -18.25
CA THR A 8 2.22 -2.54 -17.94
C THR A 8 2.42 -1.09 -18.41
N GLU A 9 2.02 -0.75 -19.63
CA GLU A 9 2.09 0.65 -20.11
C GLU A 9 1.24 1.62 -19.27
N GLU A 10 0.03 1.20 -18.86
CA GLU A 10 -0.82 2.03 -18.00
C GLU A 10 -0.22 2.23 -16.60
N LEU A 11 0.40 1.20 -16.02
CA LEU A 11 1.09 1.29 -14.75
C LEU A 11 2.31 2.21 -14.82
N ALA A 12 3.03 2.23 -15.95
CA ALA A 12 4.14 3.14 -16.16
C ALA A 12 3.67 4.62 -16.16
N LYS A 13 2.56 4.92 -16.83
CA LYS A 13 1.96 6.27 -16.91
C LYS A 13 1.58 6.84 -15.55
N LEU A 14 1.24 6.01 -14.56
CA LEU A 14 0.87 6.45 -13.21
C LEU A 14 1.96 7.31 -12.53
N LYS A 15 3.24 7.13 -12.90
CA LYS A 15 4.36 7.90 -12.34
C LYS A 15 4.30 9.39 -12.69
N GLU A 16 3.71 9.71 -13.84
CA GLU A 16 3.63 11.06 -14.40
C GLU A 16 2.33 11.78 -13.99
N LEU A 17 1.29 11.03 -13.65
CA LEU A 17 -0.03 11.57 -13.32
C LEU A 17 -0.11 12.08 -11.87
N ARG A 18 -0.96 13.09 -11.65
CA ARG A 18 -1.25 13.66 -10.33
C ARG A 18 -2.76 13.95 -10.20
N GLY A 19 -3.23 14.17 -8.97
CA GLY A 19 -4.59 14.62 -8.69
C GLY A 19 -5.69 13.74 -9.30
N SER A 20 -6.66 14.37 -9.95
CA SER A 20 -7.82 13.68 -10.54
C SER A 20 -7.45 12.71 -11.65
N ASP A 21 -6.42 13.01 -12.44
CA ASP A 21 -6.06 12.16 -13.58
C ASP A 21 -5.38 10.88 -13.14
N PHE A 22 -4.59 10.95 -12.07
CA PHE A 22 -4.08 9.77 -11.38
C PHE A 22 -5.22 8.86 -10.90
N VAL A 23 -6.25 9.43 -10.25
CA VAL A 23 -7.41 8.66 -9.77
C VAL A 23 -8.22 8.07 -10.92
N LYS A 24 -8.41 8.81 -12.03
CA LYS A 24 -9.07 8.28 -13.24
C LYS A 24 -8.31 7.09 -13.81
N GLN A 25 -6.99 7.17 -13.88
CA GLN A 25 -6.16 6.07 -14.38
C GLN A 25 -6.26 4.83 -13.47
N LEU A 26 -6.23 5.00 -12.14
CA LEU A 26 -6.44 3.87 -11.21
C LEU A 26 -7.80 3.20 -11.42
N LYS A 27 -8.86 4.00 -11.63
CA LYS A 27 -10.20 3.47 -11.95
C LYS A 27 -10.22 2.69 -13.25
N ALA A 28 -9.56 3.22 -14.29
CA ALA A 28 -9.47 2.56 -15.59
C ALA A 28 -8.76 1.20 -15.48
N ILE A 29 -7.61 1.16 -14.77
CA ILE A 29 -6.87 -0.09 -14.51
C ILE A 29 -7.71 -1.08 -13.74
N ALA A 30 -8.35 -0.65 -12.65
CA ALA A 30 -9.19 -1.52 -11.80
C ALA A 30 -10.45 -2.04 -12.51
N ALA A 31 -10.94 -1.33 -13.54
CA ALA A 31 -12.10 -1.73 -14.34
C ALA A 31 -11.75 -2.69 -15.50
N ARG A 32 -10.47 -3.03 -15.68
CA ARG A 32 -10.02 -3.94 -16.74
C ARG A 32 -10.60 -5.34 -16.52
N LYS A 33 -11.07 -5.94 -17.62
CA LYS A 33 -11.68 -7.29 -17.63
C LYS A 33 -10.72 -8.41 -17.21
N GLU A 34 -9.42 -8.13 -17.28
CA GLU A 34 -8.34 -9.02 -16.85
C GLU A 34 -8.36 -9.27 -15.34
N PHE A 35 -8.80 -8.27 -14.55
CA PHE A 35 -8.98 -8.43 -13.12
C PHE A 35 -10.19 -9.31 -12.85
N HIS A 36 -9.95 -10.46 -12.25
CA HIS A 36 -11.01 -11.37 -11.82
C HIS A 36 -10.92 -11.57 -10.31
N SER A 37 -12.08 -11.73 -9.68
CA SER A 37 -12.17 -11.97 -8.24
C SER A 37 -11.69 -13.37 -7.88
N LEU A 38 -11.05 -13.52 -6.74
CA LEU A 38 -10.74 -14.83 -6.18
C LEU A 38 -12.03 -15.52 -5.70
N VAL A 39 -12.14 -16.83 -5.94
CA VAL A 39 -13.31 -17.63 -5.53
C VAL A 39 -13.53 -17.57 -4.02
N THR A 40 -12.45 -17.61 -3.24
CA THR A 40 -12.49 -17.59 -1.76
C THR A 40 -12.65 -16.19 -1.17
N ASP A 41 -12.32 -15.15 -1.94
CA ASP A 41 -12.23 -13.77 -1.47
C ASP A 41 -12.75 -12.82 -2.58
N PRO A 42 -14.08 -12.64 -2.72
CA PRO A 42 -14.68 -11.98 -3.88
C PRO A 42 -14.35 -10.47 -4.02
N ASP A 43 -13.90 -9.83 -2.94
CA ASP A 43 -13.43 -8.44 -2.93
C ASP A 43 -11.93 -8.29 -3.23
N ILE A 44 -11.23 -9.40 -3.52
CA ILE A 44 -9.84 -9.43 -3.96
C ILE A 44 -9.79 -9.81 -5.42
N TYR A 45 -9.22 -8.92 -6.24
CA TYR A 45 -9.10 -9.06 -7.68
C TYR A 45 -7.63 -9.23 -8.08
N THR A 46 -7.37 -10.11 -9.04
CA THR A 46 -6.02 -10.36 -9.56
C THR A 46 -6.04 -10.53 -11.08
N VAL A 47 -4.89 -10.37 -11.73
CA VAL A 47 -4.68 -10.66 -13.16
C VAL A 47 -3.91 -11.98 -13.38
N GLY A 48 -3.80 -12.79 -12.34
CA GLY A 48 -3.00 -14.03 -12.27
C GLY A 48 -1.83 -13.92 -11.29
N GLY A 49 -0.92 -14.90 -11.32
CA GLY A 49 0.27 -14.91 -10.45
C GLY A 49 0.05 -15.61 -9.11
N GLU A 50 -0.99 -16.44 -9.00
CA GLU A 50 -1.30 -17.22 -7.78
C GLU A 50 -0.17 -18.16 -7.37
N ASN A 51 0.67 -18.53 -8.35
CA ASN A 51 1.86 -19.37 -8.18
C ASN A 51 3.14 -18.55 -7.91
N ASP A 52 3.08 -17.21 -7.93
CA ASP A 52 4.24 -16.37 -7.70
C ASP A 52 4.64 -16.42 -6.23
N ALA A 53 5.95 -16.40 -5.95
CA ALA A 53 6.49 -16.55 -4.59
C ALA A 53 5.95 -15.47 -3.61
N ASP A 54 5.69 -14.26 -4.12
CA ASP A 54 5.19 -13.15 -3.32
C ASP A 54 3.66 -13.15 -3.15
N PHE A 55 2.92 -13.97 -3.90
CA PHE A 55 1.46 -13.90 -3.97
C PHE A 55 0.80 -14.12 -2.60
N GLN A 56 1.26 -15.10 -1.83
CA GLN A 56 0.67 -15.38 -0.51
C GLN A 56 0.87 -14.21 0.46
N ARG A 57 2.03 -13.55 0.42
CA ARG A 57 2.31 -12.34 1.23
C ARG A 57 1.36 -11.21 0.86
N LEU A 58 1.11 -11.01 -0.43
CA LEU A 58 0.17 -10.00 -0.93
C LEU A 58 -1.28 -10.33 -0.52
N LEU A 59 -1.67 -11.59 -0.68
CA LEU A 59 -3.02 -12.08 -0.37
C LEU A 59 -3.36 -11.91 1.12
N GLU A 60 -2.43 -12.23 2.02
CA GLU A 60 -2.63 -12.03 3.46
C GLU A 60 -2.89 -10.56 3.82
N ALA A 61 -2.14 -9.63 3.22
CA ALA A 61 -2.35 -8.20 3.44
C ALA A 61 -3.67 -7.72 2.82
N ALA A 62 -4.00 -8.21 1.62
CA ALA A 62 -5.26 -7.90 0.94
C ALA A 62 -6.48 -8.35 1.76
N ARG A 63 -6.45 -9.55 2.35
CA ARG A 63 -7.52 -10.03 3.24
C ARG A 63 -7.72 -9.13 4.47
N LYS A 64 -6.63 -8.63 5.06
CA LYS A 64 -6.73 -7.65 6.16
C LYS A 64 -7.40 -6.36 5.69
N ALA A 65 -7.07 -5.87 4.49
CA ALA A 65 -7.71 -4.71 3.89
C ALA A 65 -9.20 -4.95 3.61
N VAL A 66 -9.58 -6.11 3.06
CA VAL A 66 -10.99 -6.45 2.82
C VAL A 66 -11.81 -6.43 4.10
N ASN A 67 -11.28 -6.95 5.20
CA ASN A 67 -11.94 -6.88 6.52
C ASN A 67 -12.19 -5.44 7.02
N LEU A 68 -11.55 -4.44 6.41
CA LEU A 68 -11.71 -3.01 6.71
C LEU A 68 -12.64 -2.31 5.70
N GLY A 69 -13.24 -3.07 4.78
CA GLY A 69 -14.19 -2.62 3.78
C GLY A 69 -13.55 -2.08 2.51
N TYR A 70 -12.32 -2.52 2.19
CA TYR A 70 -11.68 -2.23 0.90
C TYR A 70 -11.98 -3.34 -0.11
N LYS A 71 -12.13 -2.97 -1.38
CA LYS A 71 -11.83 -3.86 -2.49
C LYS A 71 -10.35 -3.72 -2.83
N VAL A 72 -9.70 -4.82 -3.16
CA VAL A 72 -8.25 -4.85 -3.37
C VAL A 72 -7.93 -5.45 -4.72
N TYR A 73 -7.13 -4.76 -5.51
CA TYR A 73 -6.64 -5.23 -6.80
C TYR A 73 -5.13 -5.47 -6.67
N LEU A 74 -4.71 -6.73 -6.83
CA LEU A 74 -3.31 -7.15 -6.80
C LEU A 74 -2.68 -6.80 -8.15
N LEU A 75 -1.73 -5.88 -8.12
CA LEU A 75 -1.04 -5.47 -9.33
C LEU A 75 -0.02 -6.53 -9.74
N PRO A 76 0.10 -6.84 -11.04
CA PRO A 76 1.20 -7.66 -11.51
C PRO A 76 2.51 -6.93 -11.25
N ASN A 77 3.57 -7.65 -10.91
CA ASN A 77 4.91 -7.09 -10.81
C ASN A 77 5.67 -7.33 -12.12
N PRO A 78 5.62 -6.41 -13.11
CA PRO A 78 6.37 -6.57 -14.34
C PRO A 78 7.88 -6.54 -14.04
N HIS A 79 8.64 -7.48 -14.60
CA HIS A 79 10.10 -7.58 -14.40
C HIS A 79 10.87 -6.31 -14.77
N ASP A 80 10.30 -5.46 -15.64
CA ASP A 80 10.99 -4.34 -16.27
C ASP A 80 10.86 -3.01 -15.50
N PHE A 81 9.96 -2.89 -14.51
CA PHE A 81 9.95 -1.73 -13.60
C PHE A 81 9.17 -2.00 -12.32
N ARG A 82 9.64 -1.37 -11.22
CA ARG A 82 8.95 -1.42 -9.93
C ARG A 82 7.61 -0.70 -10.01
N THR A 83 6.55 -1.42 -9.68
CA THR A 83 5.18 -0.93 -9.47
C THR A 83 4.80 -1.07 -8.00
N ALA A 84 3.73 -0.39 -7.61
CA ALA A 84 3.08 -0.69 -6.35
C ALA A 84 2.48 -2.10 -6.36
N ASP A 85 2.15 -2.61 -5.18
CA ASP A 85 1.58 -3.95 -5.00
C ASP A 85 0.05 -3.94 -5.16
N PHE A 86 -0.62 -2.85 -4.77
CA PHE A 86 -2.08 -2.80 -4.70
C PHE A 86 -2.70 -1.54 -5.27
N ILE A 87 -3.90 -1.69 -5.81
CA ILE A 87 -4.92 -0.62 -5.83
C ILE A 87 -5.99 -0.98 -4.80
N PHE A 88 -6.30 -0.06 -3.90
CA PHE A 88 -7.41 -0.15 -2.96
C PHE A 88 -8.55 0.74 -3.43
N ASP A 89 -9.76 0.21 -3.39
CA ASP A 89 -11.01 0.97 -3.55
C ASP A 89 -11.82 0.90 -2.26
N ARG A 90 -12.26 2.06 -1.76
CA ARG A 90 -13.29 2.14 -0.73
C ARG A 90 -14.32 3.20 -1.09
N LYS A 91 -15.53 2.73 -1.43
CA LYS A 91 -16.66 3.59 -1.82
C LYS A 91 -16.31 4.54 -2.98
N GLY A 92 -15.55 4.07 -3.96
CA GLY A 92 -15.17 4.84 -5.15
C GLY A 92 -13.91 5.72 -4.97
N ASN A 93 -13.26 5.65 -3.80
CA ASN A 93 -11.98 6.30 -3.53
C ASN A 93 -10.84 5.32 -3.79
N TYR A 94 -10.05 5.61 -4.82
CA TYR A 94 -8.97 4.75 -5.28
C TYR A 94 -7.62 5.27 -4.80
N ALA A 95 -6.80 4.37 -4.27
CA ALA A 95 -5.47 4.67 -3.80
C ALA A 95 -4.52 3.49 -4.10
N MET A 96 -3.29 3.81 -4.48
CA MET A 96 -2.27 2.82 -4.80
C MET A 96 -1.28 2.69 -3.64
N TYR A 97 -0.96 1.45 -3.23
CA TYR A 97 -0.11 1.16 -2.08
C TYR A 97 1.01 0.18 -2.44
N ASP A 98 2.21 0.46 -1.95
CA ASP A 98 3.31 -0.50 -1.86
C ASP A 98 3.29 -1.20 -0.48
N LEU A 99 3.39 -2.54 -0.46
CA LEU A 99 3.31 -3.36 0.74
C LEU A 99 4.69 -3.58 1.35
N LYS A 100 4.83 -3.21 2.62
CA LYS A 100 5.97 -3.62 3.44
C LYS A 100 5.50 -4.42 4.64
N THR A 101 5.96 -5.66 4.73
CA THR A 101 5.62 -6.56 5.83
C THR A 101 6.71 -6.50 6.90
N VAL A 102 6.32 -6.18 8.13
CA VAL A 102 7.23 -6.02 9.27
C VAL A 102 7.15 -7.27 10.15
N HIS A 103 8.18 -8.12 10.09
CA HIS A 103 8.24 -9.41 10.81
C HIS A 103 9.15 -9.41 12.07
N GLY A 104 9.81 -8.30 12.42
CA GLY A 104 10.73 -8.29 13.58
C GLY A 104 11.26 -6.90 13.95
N LYS A 105 12.43 -6.85 14.63
CA LYS A 105 13.17 -5.61 14.96
C LYS A 105 13.84 -4.95 13.74
N GLY A 106 13.69 -5.52 12.55
CA GLY A 106 14.19 -4.95 11.30
C GLY A 106 13.80 -3.47 11.19
N SER A 107 14.67 -2.68 10.57
CA SER A 107 14.45 -1.24 10.50
C SER A 107 13.27 -0.95 9.59
N VAL A 108 12.16 -0.48 10.15
CA VAL A 108 11.04 0.06 9.37
C VAL A 108 11.53 1.20 8.46
N ASP A 109 12.63 1.88 8.82
CA ASP A 109 13.26 2.87 7.94
C ASP A 109 13.66 2.26 6.60
N SER A 110 14.36 1.13 6.56
CA SER A 110 14.87 0.59 5.29
C SER A 110 13.70 0.21 4.38
N GLN A 111 12.68 -0.44 4.94
CA GLN A 111 11.48 -0.80 4.19
C GLN A 111 10.73 0.42 3.65
N LEU A 112 10.59 1.49 4.44
CA LEU A 112 9.96 2.73 3.99
C LEU A 112 10.79 3.45 2.93
N LEU A 113 12.13 3.45 3.07
CA LEU A 113 13.02 4.03 2.06
C LEU A 113 12.98 3.25 0.75
N ASP A 114 12.84 1.93 0.79
CA ASP A 114 12.69 1.10 -0.41
C ASP A 114 11.41 1.44 -1.19
N SER A 115 10.36 1.94 -0.52
CA SER A 115 9.12 2.40 -1.16
C SER A 115 9.26 3.70 -1.95
N ILE A 116 10.34 4.46 -1.76
CA ILE A 116 10.52 5.73 -2.45
C ILE A 116 10.60 5.48 -3.97
N GLY A 117 9.73 6.16 -4.72
CA GLY A 117 9.64 6.01 -6.18
C GLY A 117 8.78 4.85 -6.66
N GLN A 118 8.24 4.00 -5.77
CA GLN A 118 7.32 2.91 -6.12
C GLN A 118 5.86 3.34 -6.00
N ALA A 119 5.51 3.98 -4.89
CA ALA A 119 4.18 4.51 -4.63
C ALA A 119 4.26 5.74 -3.72
N ASN A 120 3.23 6.58 -3.81
CA ASN A 120 3.07 7.73 -2.91
C ASN A 120 2.37 7.33 -1.60
N ARG A 121 1.95 6.07 -1.45
CA ARG A 121 1.42 5.53 -0.20
C ARG A 121 2.05 4.18 0.11
N VAL A 122 2.30 3.94 1.38
CA VAL A 122 2.87 2.68 1.87
C VAL A 122 1.88 2.01 2.80
N LEU A 123 1.70 0.71 2.61
CA LEU A 123 0.99 -0.15 3.54
C LEU A 123 2.01 -0.93 4.39
N LEU A 124 2.10 -0.60 5.68
CA LEU A 124 2.85 -1.35 6.66
C LEU A 124 1.97 -2.45 7.26
N ASN A 125 2.20 -3.69 6.85
CA ASN A 125 1.55 -4.87 7.44
C ASN A 125 2.37 -5.36 8.64
N MET A 126 1.91 -5.03 9.84
CA MET A 126 2.59 -5.36 11.09
C MET A 126 2.22 -6.77 11.54
N ASN A 127 3.18 -7.68 11.49
CA ASN A 127 3.03 -9.05 12.00
C ASN A 127 3.66 -9.22 13.39
N THR A 128 4.20 -8.15 13.98
CA THR A 128 4.79 -8.12 15.31
C THR A 128 4.49 -6.80 16.02
N GLU A 129 4.62 -6.77 17.35
CA GLU A 129 4.57 -5.54 18.12
C GLU A 129 5.86 -4.75 17.90
N TYR A 130 5.73 -3.53 17.38
CA TYR A 130 6.85 -2.63 17.15
C TYR A 130 6.85 -1.48 18.15
N ASN A 131 8.03 -0.96 18.50
CA ASN A 131 8.13 0.19 19.40
C ASN A 131 7.46 1.43 18.74
N PRO A 132 6.36 1.96 19.29
CA PRO A 132 5.58 3.00 18.63
C PRO A 132 6.34 4.32 18.50
N ARG A 133 7.29 4.59 19.40
CA ARG A 133 8.12 5.80 19.32
C ARG A 133 9.12 5.71 18.18
N LEU A 134 9.73 4.53 17.99
CA LEU A 134 10.64 4.29 16.86
C LEU A 134 9.87 4.33 15.54
N LEU A 135 8.71 3.67 15.48
CA LEU A 135 7.84 3.69 14.29
C LEU A 135 7.45 5.12 13.88
N ALA A 136 7.02 5.95 14.83
CA ALA A 136 6.70 7.35 14.56
C ALA A 136 7.92 8.11 13.98
N LYS A 137 9.11 7.93 14.56
CA LYS A 137 10.34 8.55 14.06
C LYS A 137 10.71 8.05 12.64
N SER A 138 10.47 6.78 12.34
CA SER A 138 10.67 6.21 11.02
C SER A 138 9.74 6.80 9.98
N ILE A 139 8.45 6.88 10.30
CA ILE A 139 7.43 7.46 9.41
C ILE A 139 7.70 8.94 9.15
N ARG A 140 8.05 9.72 10.18
CA ARG A 140 8.44 11.13 10.00
C ARG A 140 9.63 11.26 9.04
N ARG A 141 10.71 10.49 9.27
CA ARG A 141 11.90 10.52 8.38
C ARG A 141 11.58 10.09 6.96
N TYR A 142 10.66 9.16 6.78
CA TYR A 142 10.17 8.78 5.45
C TYR A 142 9.50 9.95 4.74
N PHE A 143 8.58 10.67 5.40
CA PHE A 143 7.97 11.87 4.82
C PHE A 143 8.99 12.99 4.57
N GLU A 144 9.95 13.20 5.46
CA GLU A 144 11.02 14.19 5.25
C GLU A 144 11.85 13.88 3.98
N ARG A 145 12.11 12.60 3.71
CA ARG A 145 12.91 12.15 2.55
C ARG A 145 12.11 11.94 1.27
N ASN A 146 10.80 11.71 1.35
CA ASN A 146 9.93 11.54 0.21
C ASN A 146 8.86 12.64 0.20
N THR A 147 9.14 13.73 -0.50
CA THR A 147 8.22 14.87 -0.63
C THR A 147 6.92 14.52 -1.35
N ASN A 148 6.91 13.44 -2.14
CA ASN A 148 5.73 12.95 -2.86
C ASN A 148 4.89 11.97 -2.03
N ALA A 149 5.37 11.53 -0.86
CA ALA A 149 4.62 10.63 0.01
C ALA A 149 3.37 11.32 0.59
N VAL A 150 2.24 10.64 0.48
CA VAL A 150 0.92 11.09 0.92
C VAL A 150 0.53 10.40 2.23
N GLU A 151 0.73 9.08 2.33
CA GLU A 151 0.22 8.30 3.44
C GLU A 151 1.10 7.11 3.78
N VAL A 152 1.24 6.83 5.07
CA VAL A 152 1.65 5.53 5.59
C VAL A 152 0.48 4.92 6.35
N MET A 153 -0.13 3.89 5.78
CA MET A 153 -1.19 3.12 6.42
C MET A 153 -0.58 1.94 7.16
N ILE A 154 -0.89 1.80 8.44
CA ILE A 154 -0.38 0.73 9.30
C ILE A 154 -1.53 -0.21 9.62
N MET A 155 -1.40 -1.48 9.23
CA MET A 155 -2.30 -2.56 9.64
C MET A 155 -1.66 -3.34 10.78
N LYS A 156 -2.30 -3.35 11.94
CA LYS A 156 -1.87 -4.08 13.13
C LYS A 156 -3.04 -4.88 13.69
N GLY A 157 -2.98 -6.20 13.55
CA GLY A 157 -4.13 -7.05 13.89
C GLY A 157 -5.36 -6.63 13.08
N LYS A 158 -6.45 -6.27 13.78
CA LYS A 158 -7.69 -5.76 13.17
C LYS A 158 -7.75 -4.23 13.05
N LYS A 159 -6.70 -3.53 13.49
CA LYS A 159 -6.67 -2.07 13.55
C LYS A 159 -5.94 -1.49 12.35
N THR A 160 -6.42 -0.33 11.88
CA THR A 160 -5.70 0.55 10.98
C THR A 160 -5.36 1.88 11.61
N ILE A 161 -4.17 2.37 11.29
CA ILE A 161 -3.73 3.73 11.62
C ILE A 161 -3.22 4.33 10.33
N SER A 162 -3.92 5.35 9.85
CA SER A 162 -3.44 6.19 8.76
C SER A 162 -2.61 7.34 9.34
N VAL A 163 -1.44 7.58 8.77
CA VAL A 163 -0.61 8.75 9.03
C VAL A 163 -0.38 9.46 7.72
N ILE A 164 -0.83 10.71 7.63
CA ILE A 164 -0.56 11.60 6.49
C ILE A 164 0.63 12.50 6.81
N ARG A 165 1.22 13.12 5.78
CA ARG A 165 2.41 13.97 5.92
C ARG A 165 2.19 15.08 6.95
N GLU A 166 1.04 15.73 6.88
CA GLU A 166 0.66 16.88 7.69
C GLU A 166 0.66 16.54 9.19
N ASP A 167 0.23 15.33 9.54
CA ASP A 167 0.22 14.85 10.93
C ASP A 167 1.62 14.85 11.55
N THR A 168 2.66 14.66 10.73
CA THR A 168 4.04 14.46 11.21
C THR A 168 4.77 15.75 11.54
N LEU A 169 4.29 16.88 11.02
CA LEU A 169 4.91 18.20 11.14
C LEU A 169 4.80 18.78 12.55
N GLY A 170 3.76 18.39 13.30
CA GLY A 170 3.51 18.93 14.64
C GLY A 170 4.47 18.40 15.72
N PRO A 171 4.78 19.21 16.76
CA PRO A 171 5.63 18.78 17.88
C PRO A 171 4.99 17.61 18.67
N SER A 172 3.66 17.54 18.68
CA SER A 172 2.88 16.51 19.39
C SER A 172 2.71 15.21 18.62
N TYR A 173 3.18 15.12 17.37
CA TYR A 173 2.97 13.96 16.49
C TYR A 173 3.34 12.63 17.17
N ILE A 174 4.57 12.53 17.71
CA ILE A 174 5.06 11.28 18.31
C ILE A 174 4.16 10.85 19.47
N ARG A 175 3.75 11.80 20.32
CA ARG A 175 2.86 11.53 21.46
C ARG A 175 1.50 11.04 20.98
N ASN A 176 0.90 11.73 20.01
CA ASN A 176 -0.42 11.40 19.45
C ASN A 176 -0.39 10.04 18.74
N PHE A 177 0.64 9.78 17.96
CA PHE A 177 0.86 8.49 17.31
C PHE A 177 0.95 7.36 18.34
N MET A 178 1.76 7.52 19.40
CA MET A 178 1.89 6.50 20.44
C MET A 178 0.56 6.19 21.14
N MET A 179 -0.29 7.20 21.37
CA MET A 179 -1.63 6.98 21.93
C MET A 179 -2.51 6.17 20.97
N LYS A 180 -2.57 6.57 19.69
CA LYS A 180 -3.32 5.85 18.64
C LYS A 180 -2.82 4.39 18.49
N TYR A 181 -1.51 4.17 18.56
CA TYR A 181 -0.89 2.85 18.36
C TYR A 181 -1.12 1.88 19.52
N LYS A 182 -1.21 2.37 20.76
CA LYS A 182 -1.39 1.55 21.96
C LYS A 182 -2.85 1.19 22.26
N GLN A 183 -3.80 1.97 21.74
CA GLN A 183 -5.23 1.65 21.87
C GLN A 183 -5.52 0.31 21.18
N LYS A 184 -6.08 -0.63 21.94
CA LYS A 184 -6.48 -1.96 21.44
C LYS A 184 -7.57 -1.86 20.38
#